data_AF-A0A6A6XNL8-F1
#
_entry.id   AF-A0A6A6XNL8-F1
#
_cell.length_a   1.000
_cell.length_b   1.000
_cell.length_c   1.000
_cell.angle_alpha   90.00
_cell.angle_beta   90.00
_cell.angle_gamma   90.00
#
_symmetry.space_group_name_H-M   'P 1'
#
loop_
_entity.id
_entity.type
_entity.pdbx_description
1 polymer ?
#
loop_
_entity_poly.entity_id
_entity_poly.type
_entity_poly.pdbx_seq_one_letter_code
_entity_poly.pdbx_strand_id
1 'polypeptide(L)'
;MASSNFSKIPTEVVENWAQYLEASDLSSFRLACRQADAQTLHTVAQRFFSTWRTSLMASDLRKLEDISMNADLRKYVKNIHIEDDCERNDAELLVAAPLEVPWTGLPHVWPRDDAQIVNASEIGATSLRAMFMEKRFHPETIKIRDYRKGNATASPEPATTLARSILDGADLAVVSIRIHKESQSVIEATVRLSPQHQGQDVGFSLLSSAELCFASNDASYWSEQLFYHAPALEDLTLSFDKPWSAQHGSMFSVGKPNLQLIQLNLSMSTLPAHIVLTILANSKHNLTGVSFSLMKLSQGSTWRELLSSIGSDFPRLTSFNLKFLSEEESGAIKFQGLSKDRVDKEYGLGLEMFERGPQDNRRISWVRYKGPAASSVLKVVASTAVTW
;
A
#
# COMPACT_ATOMS: atom_id res chain seq x y z
N MET A 1 29.65 -43.49 -25.59
CA MET A 1 28.67 -42.54 -25.04
C MET A 1 29.43 -41.59 -24.13
N ALA A 2 29.54 -40.32 -24.50
CA ALA A 2 30.30 -39.34 -23.74
C ALA A 2 29.58 -39.06 -22.42
N SER A 3 30.17 -39.45 -21.30
CA SER A 3 29.76 -38.98 -19.97
C SER A 3 30.02 -37.48 -19.93
N SER A 4 28.96 -36.69 -20.07
CA SER A 4 29.00 -35.27 -19.78
C SER A 4 29.37 -35.11 -18.30
N ASN A 5 30.65 -34.83 -18.03
CA ASN A 5 31.19 -34.49 -16.72
C ASN A 5 30.65 -33.12 -16.31
N PHE A 6 29.37 -33.05 -16.00
CA PHE A 6 28.83 -31.93 -15.24
C PHE A 6 29.37 -32.06 -13.82
N SER A 7 30.19 -31.10 -13.39
CA SER A 7 30.70 -31.05 -12.03
C SER A 7 29.52 -30.93 -11.07
N LYS A 8 29.37 -31.92 -10.19
CA LYS A 8 28.40 -31.86 -9.09
C LYS A 8 28.74 -30.69 -8.19
N ILE A 9 27.71 -30.09 -7.60
CA ILE A 9 27.88 -29.01 -6.64
C ILE A 9 28.66 -29.54 -5.42
N PRO A 10 29.73 -28.87 -4.97
CA PRO A 10 30.47 -29.30 -3.78
C PRO A 10 29.57 -29.35 -2.55
N THR A 11 29.64 -30.45 -1.78
CA THR A 11 28.83 -30.65 -0.57
C THR A 11 29.03 -29.52 0.44
N GLU A 12 30.24 -28.98 0.55
CA GLU A 12 30.55 -27.84 1.43
C GLU A 12 29.74 -26.60 1.09
N VAL A 13 29.54 -26.31 -0.20
CA VAL A 13 28.72 -25.17 -0.66
C VAL A 13 27.25 -25.41 -0.31
N VAL A 14 26.77 -26.64 -0.53
CA VAL A 14 25.38 -27.02 -0.20
C VAL A 14 25.13 -26.86 1.29
N GLU A 15 25.98 -27.40 2.15
CA GLU A 15 25.78 -27.33 3.60
C GLU A 15 25.98 -25.90 4.15
N ASN A 16 26.93 -25.14 3.60
CA ASN A 16 27.12 -23.72 3.93
C ASN A 16 25.91 -22.86 3.57
N TRP A 17 25.17 -23.20 2.50
CA TRP A 17 23.94 -22.49 2.15
C TRP A 17 22.73 -23.02 2.93
N ALA A 18 22.68 -24.33 3.15
CA ALA A 18 21.60 -24.99 3.87
C ALA A 18 21.46 -24.44 5.29
N GLN A 19 22.56 -24.08 5.97
CA GLN A 19 22.50 -23.55 7.35
C GLN A 19 21.60 -22.30 7.52
N TYR A 20 21.35 -21.57 6.42
CA TYR A 20 20.49 -20.39 6.45
C TYR A 20 19.00 -20.74 6.29
N LEU A 21 18.66 -21.89 5.72
CA LEU A 21 17.28 -22.28 5.43
C LEU A 21 16.57 -22.82 6.68
N GLU A 22 15.26 -22.68 6.69
CA GLU A 22 14.41 -23.28 7.71
C GLU A 22 14.34 -24.81 7.54
N ALA A 23 14.03 -25.50 8.64
CA ALA A 23 14.01 -26.97 8.68
C ALA A 23 13.05 -27.59 7.64
N SER A 24 11.95 -26.90 7.36
CA SER A 24 10.97 -27.25 6.32
C SER A 24 11.57 -27.30 4.91
N ASP A 25 12.50 -26.39 4.60
CA ASP A 25 13.07 -26.24 3.26
C ASP A 25 14.39 -27.01 3.06
N LEU A 26 15.09 -27.35 4.14
CA LEU A 26 16.37 -28.06 4.11
C LEU A 26 16.36 -29.33 3.24
N SER A 27 15.37 -30.19 3.43
CA SER A 27 15.28 -31.49 2.73
C SER A 27 15.07 -31.29 1.23
N SER A 28 14.20 -30.35 0.87
CA SER A 28 13.89 -29.98 -0.51
C SER A 28 15.09 -29.34 -1.20
N PHE A 29 15.81 -28.46 -0.49
CA PHE A 29 17.03 -27.82 -0.99
C PHE A 29 18.15 -28.84 -1.24
N ARG A 30 18.45 -29.69 -0.25
CA ARG A 30 19.48 -30.74 -0.41
C ARG A 30 19.13 -31.72 -1.53
N LEU A 31 17.86 -32.05 -1.73
CA LEU A 31 17.42 -32.88 -2.84
C LEU A 31 17.64 -32.19 -4.19
N ALA A 32 17.24 -30.91 -4.31
CA ALA A 32 17.45 -30.12 -5.52
C ALA A 32 18.94 -29.98 -5.87
N CYS A 33 19.80 -29.72 -4.87
CA CYS A 33 21.25 -29.66 -5.06
C CYS A 33 21.88 -30.99 -5.47
N ARG A 34 21.35 -32.14 -5.02
CA ARG A 34 21.82 -33.46 -5.46
C ARG A 34 21.48 -33.77 -6.91
N GLN A 35 20.38 -33.19 -7.42
CA GLN A 35 19.90 -33.38 -8.79
C GLN A 35 20.47 -32.34 -9.76
N ALA A 36 20.93 -31.20 -9.23
CA ALA A 36 21.53 -30.12 -10.00
C ALA A 36 23.03 -30.33 -10.22
N ASP A 37 23.52 -29.66 -11.25
CA ASP A 37 24.94 -29.48 -11.53
C ASP A 37 25.37 -28.04 -11.19
N ALA A 38 26.68 -27.76 -11.32
CA ALA A 38 27.20 -26.42 -11.08
C ALA A 38 26.57 -25.33 -11.98
N GLN A 39 26.10 -25.68 -13.19
CA GLN A 39 25.48 -24.72 -14.11
C GLN A 39 24.05 -24.37 -13.71
N THR A 40 23.33 -25.28 -13.06
CA THR A 40 21.95 -25.12 -12.61
C THR A 40 21.83 -24.68 -11.15
N LEU A 41 22.96 -24.58 -10.42
CA LEU A 41 23.00 -24.08 -9.04
C LEU A 41 22.33 -22.71 -8.89
N HIS A 42 22.48 -21.82 -9.87
CA HIS A 42 21.84 -20.49 -9.84
C HIS A 42 20.31 -20.60 -9.81
N THR A 43 19.73 -21.54 -10.54
CA THR A 43 18.28 -21.78 -10.58
C THR A 43 17.79 -22.33 -9.24
N VAL A 44 18.55 -23.25 -8.64
CA VAL A 44 18.26 -23.76 -7.30
C VAL A 44 18.38 -22.64 -6.27
N ALA A 45 19.45 -21.84 -6.31
CA ALA A 45 19.64 -20.72 -5.41
C ALA A 45 18.49 -19.72 -5.50
N GLN A 46 18.09 -19.34 -6.71
CA GLN A 46 16.97 -18.43 -6.93
C GLN A 46 15.66 -19.01 -6.38
N ARG A 47 15.43 -20.33 -6.50
CA ARG A 47 14.23 -20.97 -5.95
C ARG A 47 14.13 -20.86 -4.43
N PHE A 48 15.24 -21.06 -3.72
CA PHE A 48 15.24 -21.15 -2.25
C PHE A 48 15.60 -19.84 -1.54
N PHE A 49 16.34 -18.95 -2.19
CA PHE A 49 16.86 -17.71 -1.58
C PHE A 49 16.29 -16.43 -2.21
N SER A 50 15.38 -16.52 -3.19
CA SER A 50 14.77 -15.31 -3.79
C SER A 50 13.97 -14.48 -2.81
N THR A 51 13.30 -15.14 -1.87
CA THR A 51 12.51 -14.49 -0.83
C THR A 51 13.09 -14.83 0.53
N TRP A 52 13.56 -13.81 1.23
CA TRP A 52 14.07 -13.95 2.59
C TRP A 52 13.04 -13.45 3.60
N ARG A 53 12.67 -14.30 4.56
CA ARG A 53 11.78 -13.96 5.67
C ARG A 53 12.59 -13.70 6.93
N THR A 54 12.20 -12.68 7.69
CA THR A 54 12.92 -12.27 8.90
C THR A 54 11.99 -11.50 9.82
N SER A 55 12.09 -11.74 11.13
CA SER A 55 11.50 -10.84 12.13
C SER A 55 12.40 -9.66 12.48
N LEU A 56 13.60 -9.57 11.88
CA LEU A 56 14.65 -8.61 12.24
C LEU A 56 15.11 -8.71 13.69
N MET A 57 14.81 -9.83 14.37
CA MET A 57 15.21 -10.06 15.75
C MET A 57 16.28 -11.15 15.85
N ALA A 58 17.16 -11.01 16.83
CA ALA A 58 18.11 -12.04 17.28
C ALA A 58 18.76 -12.85 16.14
N SER A 59 18.46 -14.16 16.07
CA SER A 59 19.06 -15.08 15.08
C SER A 59 18.69 -14.75 13.64
N ASP A 60 17.49 -14.22 13.40
CA ASP A 60 17.01 -13.90 12.05
C ASP A 60 17.73 -12.67 11.48
N LEU A 61 18.00 -11.68 12.34
CA LEU A 61 18.85 -10.55 11.98
C LEU A 61 20.27 -11.02 11.67
N ARG A 62 20.86 -11.87 12.52
CA ARG A 62 22.22 -12.38 12.31
C ARG A 62 22.35 -13.17 11.00
N LYS A 63 21.38 -14.04 10.70
CA LYS A 63 21.35 -14.76 9.42
C LYS A 63 21.26 -13.80 8.23
N LEU A 64 20.45 -12.75 8.33
CA LEU A 64 20.34 -11.73 7.29
C LEU A 64 21.66 -10.97 7.09
N GLU A 65 22.34 -10.61 8.18
CA GLU A 65 23.68 -10.00 8.16
C GLU A 65 24.71 -10.92 7.49
N ASP A 66 24.74 -12.20 7.86
CA ASP A 66 25.65 -13.20 7.28
C ASP A 66 25.41 -13.37 5.77
N ILE A 67 24.14 -13.43 5.35
CA ILE A 67 23.78 -13.50 3.92
C ILE A 67 24.17 -12.23 3.19
N SER A 68 24.03 -11.06 3.81
CA SER A 68 24.43 -9.77 3.22
C SER A 68 25.93 -9.72 2.90
N MET A 69 26.74 -10.42 3.70
CA MET A 69 28.19 -10.59 3.53
C MET A 69 28.58 -11.68 2.55
N ASN A 70 27.68 -12.64 2.29
CA ASN A 70 27.92 -13.73 1.36
C ASN A 70 27.70 -13.28 -0.09
N ALA A 71 28.80 -13.01 -0.80
CA ALA A 71 28.78 -12.51 -2.19
C ALA A 71 28.04 -13.44 -3.16
N ASP A 72 28.03 -14.75 -2.90
CA ASP A 72 27.36 -15.73 -3.75
C ASP A 72 25.86 -15.79 -3.51
N LEU A 73 25.40 -15.63 -2.26
CA LEU A 73 23.99 -15.73 -1.91
C LEU A 73 23.23 -14.41 -2.04
N ARG A 74 23.84 -13.28 -1.64
CA ARG A 74 23.14 -11.99 -1.55
C ARG A 74 22.48 -11.53 -2.85
N LYS A 75 23.05 -11.92 -4.00
CA LYS A 75 22.54 -11.57 -5.34
C LYS A 75 21.21 -12.23 -5.67
N TYR A 76 20.91 -13.36 -5.01
CA TYR A 76 19.65 -14.08 -5.20
C TYR A 76 18.52 -13.50 -4.36
N VAL A 77 18.79 -12.82 -3.25
CA VAL A 77 17.74 -12.21 -2.40
C VAL A 77 17.10 -11.03 -3.13
N LYS A 78 15.88 -11.24 -3.64
CA LYS A 78 15.09 -10.25 -4.38
C LYS A 78 13.92 -9.70 -3.58
N ASN A 79 13.36 -10.50 -2.66
CA ASN A 79 12.26 -10.09 -1.82
C ASN A 79 12.67 -10.22 -0.36
N ILE A 80 12.51 -9.15 0.41
CA ILE A 80 12.73 -9.17 1.86
C ILE A 80 11.36 -9.02 2.52
N HIS A 81 10.95 -10.06 3.23
CA HIS A 81 9.70 -10.14 3.97
C HIS A 81 10.01 -9.99 5.45
N ILE A 82 9.48 -8.93 6.04
CA ILE A 82 9.64 -8.54 7.43
C ILE A 82 8.32 -8.83 8.11
N GLU A 83 8.29 -9.81 8.99
CA GLU A 83 7.04 -10.27 9.60
C GLU A 83 7.21 -10.52 11.10
N ASP A 84 6.17 -10.22 11.87
CA ASP A 84 6.09 -10.59 13.28
C ASP A 84 5.91 -12.12 13.35
N ASP A 85 6.82 -12.84 14.03
CA ASP A 85 6.81 -14.32 14.10
C ASP A 85 5.63 -14.88 14.93
N CYS A 86 4.63 -14.07 15.31
CA CYS A 86 3.43 -14.49 16.03
C CYS A 86 2.74 -15.71 15.39
N GLU A 87 2.60 -15.75 14.06
CA GLU A 87 1.97 -16.90 13.38
C GLU A 87 2.80 -18.18 13.47
N ARG A 88 4.13 -18.06 13.51
CA ARG A 88 5.07 -19.19 13.59
C ARG A 88 5.18 -19.76 15.00
N ASN A 89 5.16 -18.87 16.00
CA ASN A 89 5.39 -19.25 17.39
C ASN A 89 4.10 -19.64 18.13
N ASP A 90 2.94 -19.07 17.75
CA ASP A 90 1.69 -19.19 18.51
C ASP A 90 0.45 -19.45 17.62
N ALA A 91 0.55 -20.36 16.64
CA ALA A 91 -0.54 -20.67 15.70
C ALA A 91 -1.87 -21.07 16.40
N GLU A 92 -1.81 -21.76 17.54
CA GLU A 92 -2.98 -22.23 18.29
C GLU A 92 -3.74 -21.09 19.01
N LEU A 93 -3.06 -19.99 19.36
CA LEU A 93 -3.69 -18.83 20.01
C LEU A 93 -4.38 -17.88 19.02
N LEU A 94 -4.28 -18.14 17.72
CA LEU A 94 -4.95 -17.39 16.66
C LEU A 94 -6.41 -17.84 16.46
N VAL A 95 -6.75 -19.06 16.90
CA VAL A 95 -8.02 -19.72 16.55
C VAL A 95 -9.10 -19.52 17.62
N ALA A 96 -8.75 -19.35 18.89
CA ALA A 96 -9.71 -19.05 19.95
C ALA A 96 -8.97 -18.66 21.23
N ALA A 97 -9.06 -17.40 21.67
CA ALA A 97 -9.12 -17.20 23.11
C ALA A 97 -10.54 -16.75 23.47
N PRO A 98 -11.13 -17.31 24.55
CA PRO A 98 -12.43 -16.89 25.03
C PRO A 98 -12.44 -15.39 25.29
N LEU A 99 -13.60 -14.76 25.06
CA LEU A 99 -13.88 -13.32 25.23
C LEU A 99 -13.56 -12.73 26.63
N GLU A 100 -13.06 -13.53 27.57
CA GLU A 100 -12.95 -13.20 28.99
C GLU A 100 -11.51 -13.06 29.51
N VAL A 101 -10.47 -13.34 28.70
CA VAL A 101 -9.09 -13.04 29.12
C VAL A 101 -8.79 -11.58 28.79
N PRO A 102 -8.39 -10.73 29.75
CA PRO A 102 -7.86 -9.41 29.44
C PRO A 102 -6.64 -9.58 28.53
N TRP A 103 -6.77 -9.19 27.26
CA TRP A 103 -5.75 -9.36 26.22
C TRP A 103 -4.49 -8.50 26.44
N THR A 104 -4.39 -7.83 27.59
CA THR A 104 -3.21 -7.14 28.07
C THR A 104 -2.20 -8.17 28.57
N GLY A 105 -1.24 -8.58 27.72
CA GLY A 105 -0.08 -9.37 28.16
C GLY A 105 0.24 -10.65 27.38
N LEU A 106 -0.37 -10.90 26.23
CA LEU A 106 0.16 -11.93 25.33
C LEU A 106 1.36 -11.37 24.57
N PRO A 107 2.50 -12.10 24.48
CA PRO A 107 3.73 -11.57 23.93
C PRO A 107 3.56 -11.33 22.43
N HIS A 108 3.57 -10.07 22.01
CA HIS A 108 4.01 -9.74 20.65
C HIS A 108 5.48 -10.15 20.55
N VAL A 109 5.90 -10.78 19.43
CA VAL A 109 7.32 -11.08 19.25
C VAL A 109 8.07 -9.77 19.06
N TRP A 110 7.52 -8.85 18.27
CA TRP A 110 8.05 -7.51 18.15
C TRP A 110 7.82 -6.65 19.39
N PRO A 111 8.87 -5.95 19.89
CA PRO A 111 8.74 -5.01 20.99
C PRO A 111 7.89 -3.81 20.56
N ARG A 112 6.99 -3.37 21.45
CA ARG A 112 6.06 -2.27 21.19
C ARG A 112 6.03 -1.29 22.36
N ASP A 113 5.78 -0.03 22.04
CA ASP A 113 5.52 1.03 23.02
C ASP A 113 4.06 1.02 23.52
N ASP A 114 3.73 1.98 24.40
CA ASP A 114 2.39 2.15 24.95
C ASP A 114 1.33 2.46 23.86
N ALA A 115 1.76 3.08 22.74
CA ALA A 115 0.91 3.33 21.57
C ALA A 115 0.80 2.12 20.63
N GLN A 116 1.40 0.98 21.01
CA GLN A 116 1.42 -0.28 20.25
C GLN A 116 2.18 -0.16 18.91
N ILE A 117 3.08 0.82 18.79
CA ILE A 117 3.97 0.99 17.66
C ILE A 117 5.19 0.10 17.86
N VAL A 118 5.64 -0.56 16.79
CA VAL A 118 6.84 -1.39 16.82
C VAL A 118 8.05 -0.51 17.10
N ASN A 119 8.83 -0.85 18.12
CA ASN A 119 10.06 -0.13 18.41
C ASN A 119 11.15 -0.53 17.40
N ALA A 120 11.24 0.23 16.30
CA ALA A 120 12.20 0.01 15.22
C ALA A 120 13.67 0.04 15.70
N SER A 121 13.96 0.65 16.86
CA SER A 121 15.32 0.68 17.43
C SER A 121 15.68 -0.57 18.22
N GLU A 122 14.68 -1.29 18.75
CA GLU A 122 14.87 -2.55 19.45
C GLU A 122 14.85 -3.77 18.53
N ILE A 123 14.39 -3.59 17.28
CA ILE A 123 14.57 -4.57 16.20
C ILE A 123 15.67 -4.11 15.24
N GLY A 124 16.14 -5.03 14.40
CA GLY A 124 17.22 -4.80 13.43
C GLY A 124 16.90 -3.88 12.25
N ALA A 125 15.92 -2.97 12.35
CA ALA A 125 15.54 -2.08 11.25
C ALA A 125 16.69 -1.14 10.85
N THR A 126 17.44 -0.63 11.83
CA THR A 126 18.62 0.22 11.57
C THR A 126 19.73 -0.57 10.89
N SER A 127 19.98 -1.82 11.30
CA SER A 127 20.94 -2.71 10.65
C SER A 127 20.53 -3.00 9.20
N LEU A 128 19.25 -3.30 8.96
CA LEU A 128 18.74 -3.52 7.61
C LEU A 128 18.92 -2.28 6.73
N ARG A 129 18.59 -1.09 7.23
CA ARG A 129 18.83 0.18 6.54
C ARG A 129 20.31 0.36 6.21
N ALA A 130 21.22 0.06 7.14
CA ALA A 130 22.66 0.11 6.89
C ALA A 130 23.08 -0.84 5.76
N MET A 131 22.54 -2.07 5.72
CA MET A 131 22.80 -3.00 4.64
C MET A 131 22.35 -2.48 3.26
N PHE A 132 21.27 -1.70 3.20
CA PHE A 132 20.84 -1.02 1.98
C PHE A 132 21.78 0.12 1.59
N MET A 133 22.14 1.00 2.53
CA MET A 133 23.09 2.09 2.28
C MET A 133 24.46 1.58 1.79
N GLU A 134 24.91 0.45 2.33
CA GLU A 134 26.15 -0.22 1.95
C GLU A 134 26.02 -1.09 0.69
N LYS A 135 24.85 -1.09 0.04
CA LYS A 135 24.56 -1.81 -1.20
C LYS A 135 24.82 -3.32 -1.09
N ARG A 136 24.62 -3.88 0.11
CA ARG A 136 24.76 -5.32 0.36
C ARG A 136 23.58 -6.10 -0.23
N PHE A 137 22.41 -5.49 -0.25
CA PHE A 137 21.21 -6.02 -0.88
C PHE A 137 20.70 -5.09 -1.98
N HIS A 138 20.09 -5.71 -3.01
CA HIS A 138 19.39 -5.02 -4.10
C HIS A 138 18.00 -5.63 -4.27
N PRO A 139 17.12 -5.49 -3.26
CA PRO A 139 15.79 -6.08 -3.32
C PRO A 139 14.94 -5.41 -4.40
N GLU A 140 14.07 -6.20 -5.02
CA GLU A 140 13.01 -5.75 -5.91
C GLU A 140 11.74 -5.43 -5.12
N THR A 141 11.56 -6.07 -3.96
CA THR A 141 10.41 -5.85 -3.08
C THR A 141 10.80 -5.95 -1.61
N ILE A 142 10.30 -5.01 -0.81
CA ILE A 142 10.30 -5.07 0.65
C ILE A 142 8.84 -5.18 1.08
N LYS A 143 8.55 -6.21 1.88
CA LYS A 143 7.22 -6.47 2.41
C LYS A 143 7.29 -6.45 3.93
N ILE A 144 6.42 -5.70 4.59
CA ILE A 144 6.29 -5.63 6.05
C ILE A 144 4.88 -6.09 6.38
N ARG A 145 4.77 -7.11 7.23
CA ARG A 145 3.50 -7.68 7.67
C ARG A 145 3.42 -7.54 9.19
N ASP A 146 2.57 -6.61 9.64
CA ASP A 146 2.31 -6.38 11.06
C ASP A 146 1.08 -7.18 11.50
N TYR A 147 1.29 -8.11 12.44
CA TYR A 147 0.23 -8.94 13.00
C TYR A 147 -0.27 -8.37 14.33
N ARG A 148 -1.59 -8.22 14.45
CA ARG A 148 -2.28 -7.78 15.66
C ARG A 148 -3.12 -8.91 16.23
N LYS A 149 -2.87 -9.25 17.50
CA LYS A 149 -3.65 -10.24 18.25
C LYS A 149 -4.90 -9.60 18.88
N GLY A 150 -6.00 -10.36 18.93
CA GLY A 150 -7.23 -10.00 19.64
C GLY A 150 -8.26 -9.21 18.82
N ASN A 151 -9.27 -8.66 19.51
CA ASN A 151 -10.41 -7.96 18.90
C ASN A 151 -10.11 -6.50 18.50
N ALA A 152 -8.90 -6.02 18.72
CA ALA A 152 -8.51 -4.66 18.35
C ALA A 152 -8.30 -4.60 16.83
N THR A 153 -8.96 -3.65 16.18
CA THR A 153 -8.75 -3.40 14.75
C THR A 153 -7.31 -3.00 14.50
N ALA A 154 -6.62 -3.73 13.61
CA ALA A 154 -5.26 -3.38 13.24
C ALA A 154 -5.24 -1.94 12.65
N SER A 155 -4.40 -1.09 13.26
CA SER A 155 -4.11 0.27 12.81
C SER A 155 -2.96 0.22 11.80
N PRO A 156 -2.98 1.00 10.71
CA PRO A 156 -1.87 1.05 9.77
C PRO A 156 -0.59 1.70 10.33
N GLU A 157 -0.69 2.44 11.43
CA GLU A 157 0.39 3.25 12.00
C GLU A 157 1.71 2.50 12.24
N PRO A 158 1.74 1.30 12.87
CA PRO A 158 3.00 0.61 13.11
C PRO A 158 3.72 0.21 11.82
N ALA A 159 2.97 -0.29 10.82
CA ALA A 159 3.54 -0.66 9.53
C ALA A 159 4.05 0.57 8.77
N THR A 160 3.34 1.71 8.83
CA THR A 160 3.79 2.97 8.24
C THR A 160 5.06 3.50 8.92
N THR A 161 5.16 3.42 10.24
CA THR A 161 6.32 3.91 11.01
C THR A 161 7.55 3.02 10.81
N LEU A 162 7.34 1.70 10.75
CA LEU A 162 8.41 0.76 10.46
C LEU A 162 8.90 0.89 9.02
N ALA A 163 7.99 1.00 8.05
CA ALA A 163 8.35 1.27 6.65
C ALA A 163 9.18 2.55 6.52
N ARG A 164 8.76 3.65 7.18
CA ARG A 164 9.54 4.89 7.25
C ARG A 164 10.93 4.63 7.82
N SER A 165 11.03 3.94 8.96
CA SER A 165 12.32 3.67 9.61
C SER A 165 13.29 2.87 8.74
N ILE A 166 12.78 2.03 7.85
CA ILE A 166 13.59 1.23 6.91
C ILE A 166 13.95 2.02 5.66
N LEU A 167 13.03 2.80 5.09
CA LEU A 167 13.22 3.49 3.81
C LEU A 167 13.96 4.83 3.95
N ASP A 168 13.71 5.56 5.04
CA ASP A 168 14.24 6.90 5.23
C ASP A 168 15.77 6.88 5.32
N GLY A 169 16.44 7.52 4.36
CA GLY A 169 17.89 7.51 4.22
C GLY A 169 18.51 6.22 3.68
N ALA A 170 17.73 5.25 3.18
CA ALA A 170 18.24 3.96 2.71
C ALA A 170 18.80 3.94 1.28
N ASP A 171 18.71 5.07 0.55
CA ASP A 171 19.09 5.20 -0.87
C ASP A 171 18.43 4.13 -1.78
N LEU A 172 17.14 3.91 -1.53
CA LEU A 172 16.31 2.96 -2.27
C LEU A 172 15.50 3.68 -3.35
N ALA A 173 15.53 3.15 -4.57
CA ALA A 173 14.72 3.67 -5.67
C ALA A 173 13.31 3.07 -5.63
N VAL A 174 12.35 3.81 -5.08
CA VAL A 174 10.97 3.36 -4.88
C VAL A 174 10.13 3.60 -6.13
N VAL A 175 9.44 2.57 -6.60
CA VAL A 175 8.59 2.60 -7.81
C VAL A 175 7.11 2.52 -7.46
N SER A 176 6.76 1.75 -6.43
CA SER A 176 5.39 1.73 -5.91
C SER A 176 5.36 1.46 -4.42
N ILE A 177 4.38 2.02 -3.72
CA ILE A 177 4.12 1.72 -2.32
C ILE A 177 2.64 1.37 -2.12
N ARG A 178 2.38 0.32 -1.34
CA ARG A 178 1.04 -0.07 -0.91
C ARG A 178 1.05 -0.35 0.58
N ILE A 179 0.26 0.37 1.36
CA ILE A 179 0.02 0.12 2.77
C ILE A 179 -1.48 -0.01 2.97
N HIS A 180 -1.92 -1.22 3.29
CA HIS A 180 -3.33 -1.53 3.38
C HIS A 180 -3.62 -2.54 4.48
N LYS A 181 -4.89 -2.61 4.84
CA LYS A 181 -5.42 -3.59 5.77
C LYS A 181 -5.82 -4.85 5.01
N GLU A 182 -5.03 -5.91 5.12
CA GLU A 182 -5.28 -7.19 4.47
C GLU A 182 -6.41 -7.96 5.16
N SER A 183 -6.46 -7.89 6.49
CA SER A 183 -7.51 -8.47 7.32
C SER A 183 -7.78 -7.61 8.55
N GLN A 184 -8.71 -8.01 9.43
CA GLN A 184 -8.96 -7.27 10.68
C GLN A 184 -7.73 -7.19 11.59
N SER A 185 -6.81 -8.16 11.46
CA SER A 185 -5.66 -8.40 12.32
C SER A 185 -4.32 -8.20 11.60
N VAL A 186 -4.31 -7.93 10.29
CA VAL A 186 -3.07 -7.84 9.52
C VAL A 186 -3.03 -6.55 8.71
N ILE A 187 -1.97 -5.78 8.91
CA ILE A 187 -1.57 -4.68 8.03
C ILE A 187 -0.37 -5.13 7.21
N GLU A 188 -0.42 -4.81 5.92
CA GLU A 188 0.65 -5.12 5.00
C GLU A 188 1.12 -3.86 4.29
N ALA A 189 2.41 -3.58 4.43
CA ALA A 189 3.13 -2.60 3.64
C ALA A 189 4.01 -3.31 2.61
N THR A 190 3.82 -3.01 1.33
CA THR A 190 4.62 -3.53 0.23
C THR A 190 5.25 -2.36 -0.52
N VAL A 191 6.57 -2.40 -0.66
CA VAL A 191 7.37 -1.41 -1.38
C VAL A 191 8.03 -2.14 -2.54
N ARG A 192 7.77 -1.69 -3.77
CA ARG A 192 8.47 -2.19 -4.96
C ARG A 192 9.55 -1.21 -5.34
N LEU A 193 10.68 -1.78 -5.71
CA LEU A 193 11.94 -1.08 -5.91
C LEU A 193 12.41 -1.28 -7.35
N SER A 194 13.15 -0.31 -7.88
CA SER A 194 13.80 -0.41 -9.18
C SER A 194 15.22 -0.96 -9.02
N PRO A 195 15.52 -2.21 -9.41
CA PRO A 195 16.85 -2.80 -9.20
C PRO A 195 17.96 -2.04 -9.93
N GLN A 196 17.63 -1.42 -11.06
CA GLN A 196 18.56 -0.69 -11.92
C GLN A 196 18.97 0.68 -11.35
N HIS A 197 18.16 1.23 -10.44
CA HIS A 197 18.31 2.59 -9.94
C HIS A 197 18.64 2.65 -8.44
N GLN A 198 18.83 1.49 -7.78
CA GLN A 198 19.22 1.44 -6.38
C GLN A 198 20.59 2.11 -6.18
N GLY A 199 20.73 2.90 -5.11
CA GLY A 199 22.01 3.51 -4.78
C GLY A 199 22.38 4.75 -5.62
N GLN A 200 21.39 5.37 -6.27
CA GLN A 200 21.56 6.53 -7.17
C GLN A 200 20.95 7.82 -6.61
N ASP A 201 20.57 7.84 -5.33
CA ASP A 201 19.94 8.96 -4.63
C ASP A 201 18.65 9.45 -5.30
N VAL A 202 17.90 8.50 -5.89
CA VAL A 202 16.65 8.80 -6.60
C VAL A 202 15.43 8.73 -5.69
N GLY A 203 15.52 8.07 -4.52
CA GLY A 203 14.44 7.98 -3.54
C GLY A 203 13.07 7.65 -4.14
N PHE A 204 12.11 8.57 -3.94
CA PHE A 204 10.73 8.46 -4.46
C PHE A 204 10.53 9.06 -5.86
N SER A 205 11.59 9.53 -6.54
CA SER A 205 11.44 10.21 -7.83
C SER A 205 10.88 9.32 -8.95
N LEU A 206 11.03 8.00 -8.82
CA LEU A 206 10.48 6.98 -9.73
C LEU A 206 9.12 6.42 -9.27
N LEU A 207 8.57 6.92 -8.17
CA LEU A 207 7.31 6.45 -7.61
C LEU A 207 6.18 6.79 -8.58
N SER A 208 5.57 5.77 -9.18
CA SER A 208 4.47 5.91 -10.15
C SER A 208 3.10 5.57 -9.57
N SER A 209 3.07 4.76 -8.50
CA SER A 209 1.83 4.30 -7.88
C SER A 209 1.94 4.25 -6.36
N ALA A 210 0.97 4.86 -5.67
CA ALA A 210 0.90 4.87 -4.21
C ALA A 210 -0.51 4.55 -3.73
N GLU A 211 -0.61 3.61 -2.79
CA GLU A 211 -1.82 3.26 -2.07
C GLU A 211 -1.52 3.30 -0.57
N LEU A 212 -2.05 4.26 0.17
CA LEU A 212 -1.74 4.42 1.59
C LEU A 212 -3.02 4.54 2.42
N CYS A 213 -3.11 3.69 3.44
CA CYS A 213 -4.07 3.81 4.51
C CYS A 213 -3.41 4.49 5.72
N PHE A 214 -3.87 5.68 6.10
CA PHE A 214 -3.32 6.44 7.22
C PHE A 214 -4.13 6.26 8.51
N ALA A 215 -3.41 6.26 9.63
CA ALA A 215 -3.97 6.65 10.92
C ALA A 215 -3.96 8.19 11.01
N SER A 216 -4.86 8.78 11.78
CA SER A 216 -5.14 10.22 11.78
C SER A 216 -3.96 11.13 12.20
N ASN A 217 -2.86 10.58 12.72
CA ASN A 217 -1.89 11.34 13.52
C ASN A 217 -0.46 11.45 12.94
N ASP A 218 -0.05 10.64 11.96
CA ASP A 218 1.36 10.63 11.47
C ASP A 218 1.48 10.55 9.94
N ALA A 219 0.71 11.39 9.26
CA ALA A 219 0.68 11.41 7.80
C ALA A 219 1.78 12.29 7.19
N SER A 220 2.45 13.14 7.98
CA SER A 220 3.31 14.24 7.51
C SER A 220 4.47 13.77 6.62
N TYR A 221 5.24 12.77 7.07
CA TYR A 221 6.34 12.20 6.29
C TYR A 221 5.84 11.67 4.95
N TRP A 222 4.79 10.85 4.95
CA TRP A 222 4.28 10.24 3.74
C TRP A 222 3.65 11.27 2.79
N SER A 223 2.94 12.28 3.30
CA SER A 223 2.50 13.41 2.47
C SER A 223 3.68 14.11 1.83
N GLU A 224 4.75 14.37 2.57
CA GLU A 224 5.90 15.08 2.03
C GLU A 224 6.55 14.27 0.90
N GLN A 225 6.75 12.97 1.10
CA GLN A 225 7.30 12.08 0.08
C GLN A 225 6.42 12.02 -1.17
N LEU A 226 5.10 11.85 -1.01
CA LEU A 226 4.18 11.74 -2.13
C LEU A 226 3.98 13.05 -2.89
N PHE A 227 3.86 14.18 -2.18
CA PHE A 227 3.45 15.44 -2.80
C PHE A 227 4.63 16.27 -3.33
N TYR A 228 5.84 16.05 -2.82
CA TYR A 228 7.02 16.86 -3.20
C TYR A 228 8.20 16.05 -3.73
N HIS A 229 8.31 14.75 -3.39
CA HIS A 229 9.44 13.92 -3.82
C HIS A 229 9.08 12.84 -4.86
N ALA A 230 7.82 12.78 -5.30
CA ALA A 230 7.32 11.82 -6.28
C ALA A 230 6.74 12.48 -7.56
N PRO A 231 7.57 13.16 -8.39
CA PRO A 231 7.12 13.80 -9.63
C PRO A 231 6.57 12.84 -10.69
N ALA A 232 6.93 11.56 -10.63
CA ALA A 232 6.46 10.53 -11.55
C ALA A 232 5.13 9.88 -11.12
N LEU A 233 4.50 10.35 -10.03
CA LEU A 233 3.31 9.72 -9.46
C LEU A 233 2.09 9.93 -10.37
N GLU A 234 1.54 8.81 -10.85
CA GLU A 234 0.40 8.75 -11.77
C GLU A 234 -0.86 8.22 -11.08
N ASP A 235 -0.72 7.21 -10.22
CA ASP A 235 -1.83 6.57 -9.52
C ASP A 235 -1.74 6.83 -8.01
N LEU A 236 -2.71 7.54 -7.45
CA LEU A 236 -2.76 7.86 -6.03
C LEU A 236 -4.05 7.37 -5.38
N THR A 237 -3.92 6.49 -4.40
CA THR A 237 -5.01 6.04 -3.52
C THR A 237 -4.71 6.40 -2.08
N LEU A 238 -5.57 7.21 -1.45
CA LEU A 238 -5.48 7.55 -0.04
C LEU A 238 -6.74 7.08 0.69
N SER A 239 -6.55 6.38 1.80
CA SER A 239 -7.61 5.98 2.72
C SER A 239 -7.23 6.29 4.16
N PHE A 240 -8.23 6.35 5.05
CA PHE A 240 -8.01 6.60 6.47
C PHE A 240 -8.77 5.56 7.30
N ASP A 241 -8.16 5.06 8.38
CA ASP A 241 -8.71 3.96 9.19
C ASP A 241 -9.99 4.36 9.93
N LYS A 242 -10.14 5.66 10.26
CA LYS A 242 -11.29 6.19 10.97
C LYS A 242 -12.05 7.19 10.11
N PRO A 243 -13.18 6.79 9.48
CA PRO A 243 -14.02 7.73 8.77
C PRO A 243 -14.51 8.82 9.72
N TRP A 244 -14.49 10.06 9.25
CA TRP A 244 -15.04 11.23 9.96
C TRP A 244 -14.31 11.64 11.25
N SER A 245 -13.11 11.11 11.51
CA SER A 245 -12.19 11.68 12.52
C SER A 245 -11.62 13.02 12.03
N ALA A 246 -10.86 13.72 12.89
CA ALA A 246 -10.38 15.11 12.74
C ALA A 246 -9.99 15.51 11.30
N GLN A 247 -10.19 16.80 10.97
CA GLN A 247 -9.91 17.35 9.63
C GLN A 247 -8.51 16.94 9.14
N HIS A 248 -8.43 16.11 8.09
CA HIS A 248 -7.15 15.66 7.51
C HIS A 248 -6.48 16.72 6.62
N GLY A 249 -7.06 17.93 6.55
CA GLY A 249 -6.56 19.02 5.70
C GLY A 249 -5.14 19.47 6.03
N SER A 250 -4.69 19.29 7.28
CA SER A 250 -3.32 19.63 7.71
C SER A 250 -2.23 18.87 6.95
N MET A 251 -2.53 17.66 6.47
CA MET A 251 -1.64 16.84 5.65
C MET A 251 -1.29 17.50 4.30
N PHE A 252 -2.12 18.45 3.85
CA PHE A 252 -2.03 19.09 2.53
C PHE A 252 -1.68 20.58 2.62
N SER A 253 -1.28 21.06 3.80
CA SER A 253 -0.98 22.48 4.08
C SER A 253 0.42 22.92 3.69
N VAL A 254 1.33 21.98 3.41
CA VAL A 254 2.61 22.28 2.75
C VAL A 254 2.28 22.60 1.28
N GLY A 255 3.10 23.35 0.54
CA GLY A 255 2.73 24.01 -0.74
C GLY A 255 2.05 23.21 -1.87
N LYS A 256 1.89 23.82 -3.04
CA LYS A 256 1.16 23.20 -4.16
C LYS A 256 1.90 21.96 -4.70
N PRO A 257 1.28 20.77 -4.70
CA PRO A 257 1.92 19.55 -5.17
C PRO A 257 2.05 19.57 -6.70
N ASN A 258 3.18 19.10 -7.23
CA ASN A 258 3.41 19.02 -8.68
C ASN A 258 3.08 17.62 -9.21
N LEU A 259 1.82 17.20 -9.07
CA LEU A 259 1.35 15.87 -9.46
C LEU A 259 0.66 15.86 -10.82
N GLN A 260 1.05 14.91 -11.67
CA GLN A 260 0.46 14.68 -12.98
C GLN A 260 -0.36 13.38 -13.00
N LEU A 261 -1.33 13.28 -12.08
CA LEU A 261 -2.12 12.07 -11.85
C LEU A 261 -2.93 11.65 -13.08
N ILE A 262 -2.96 10.34 -13.29
CA ILE A 262 -3.85 9.61 -14.19
C ILE A 262 -5.09 9.13 -13.41
N GLN A 263 -4.90 8.66 -12.17
CA GLN A 263 -5.97 8.20 -11.29
C GLN A 263 -5.84 8.80 -9.89
N LEU A 264 -6.98 9.27 -9.34
CA LEU A 264 -7.08 9.65 -7.94
C LEU A 264 -8.20 8.86 -7.25
N ASN A 265 -7.89 8.21 -6.14
CA ASN A 265 -8.86 7.55 -5.28
C ASN A 265 -8.72 8.07 -3.85
N LEU A 266 -9.77 8.68 -3.33
CA LEU A 266 -9.83 9.14 -1.95
C LEU A 266 -10.97 8.41 -1.25
N SER A 267 -10.69 7.87 -0.06
CA SER A 267 -11.70 7.17 0.71
C SER A 267 -11.59 7.38 2.21
N MET A 268 -12.72 7.22 2.91
CA MET A 268 -12.80 7.30 4.38
C MET A 268 -12.27 8.63 4.97
N SER A 269 -12.27 9.72 4.20
CA SER A 269 -11.61 10.98 4.57
C SER A 269 -12.59 12.14 4.76
N THR A 270 -12.26 13.07 5.66
CA THR A 270 -12.87 14.41 5.73
C THR A 270 -11.93 15.47 5.16
N LEU A 271 -12.27 16.09 4.02
CA LEU A 271 -11.42 17.07 3.33
C LEU A 271 -12.23 18.26 2.78
N PRO A 272 -11.68 19.48 2.77
CA PRO A 272 -12.24 20.59 2.00
C PRO A 272 -12.11 20.34 0.48
N ALA A 273 -13.06 20.82 -0.32
CA ALA A 273 -13.02 20.64 -1.78
C ALA A 273 -11.78 21.28 -2.43
N HIS A 274 -11.32 22.42 -1.91
CA HIS A 274 -10.15 23.11 -2.45
C HIS A 274 -8.86 22.27 -2.30
N ILE A 275 -8.76 21.40 -1.29
CA ILE A 275 -7.63 20.48 -1.12
C ILE A 275 -7.65 19.42 -2.23
N VAL A 276 -8.82 18.84 -2.51
CA VAL A 276 -8.97 17.87 -3.62
C VAL A 276 -8.58 18.50 -4.96
N LEU A 277 -9.04 19.73 -5.22
CA LEU A 277 -8.67 20.47 -6.43
C LEU A 277 -7.18 20.83 -6.47
N THR A 278 -6.56 21.09 -5.32
CA THR A 278 -5.12 21.35 -5.21
C THR A 278 -4.28 20.13 -5.60
N ILE A 279 -4.67 18.93 -5.15
CA ILE A 279 -4.04 17.66 -5.55
C ILE A 279 -4.13 17.47 -7.08
N LEU A 280 -5.28 17.82 -7.66
CA LEU A 280 -5.54 17.63 -9.09
C LEU A 280 -5.03 18.77 -9.99
N ALA A 281 -4.49 19.85 -9.43
CA ALA A 281 -4.26 21.11 -10.15
C ALA A 281 -3.39 20.95 -11.41
N ASN A 282 -2.37 20.09 -11.37
CA ASN A 282 -1.44 19.84 -12.48
C ASN A 282 -1.82 18.62 -13.33
N SER A 283 -2.95 17.96 -13.03
CA SER A 283 -3.39 16.72 -13.67
C SER A 283 -4.41 16.95 -14.81
N LYS A 284 -4.67 18.21 -15.19
CA LYS A 284 -5.71 18.63 -16.14
C LYS A 284 -5.76 17.79 -17.43
N HIS A 285 -4.59 17.51 -18.00
CA HIS A 285 -4.46 16.84 -19.29
C HIS A 285 -4.25 15.32 -19.20
N ASN A 286 -4.09 14.78 -18.00
CA ASN A 286 -3.71 13.37 -17.79
C ASN A 286 -4.76 12.59 -16.99
N LEU A 287 -5.56 13.27 -16.16
CA LEU A 287 -6.53 12.62 -15.29
C LEU A 287 -7.60 11.90 -16.12
N THR A 288 -7.64 10.58 -15.97
CA THR A 288 -8.60 9.71 -16.66
C THR A 288 -9.63 9.10 -15.71
N GLY A 289 -9.38 9.09 -14.40
CA GLY A 289 -10.35 8.58 -13.44
C GLY A 289 -10.24 9.17 -12.04
N VAL A 290 -11.40 9.30 -11.39
CA VAL A 290 -11.53 9.72 -9.99
C VAL A 290 -12.45 8.79 -9.21
N SER A 291 -12.11 8.48 -7.97
CA SER A 291 -12.94 7.67 -7.08
C SER A 291 -13.02 8.35 -5.72
N PHE A 292 -14.25 8.54 -5.25
CA PHE A 292 -14.56 9.10 -3.93
C PHE A 292 -15.49 8.14 -3.20
N SER A 293 -15.03 7.59 -2.08
CA SER A 293 -15.79 6.60 -1.32
C SER A 293 -15.79 6.90 0.18
N LEU A 294 -16.98 7.01 0.79
CA LEU A 294 -17.10 7.27 2.23
C LEU A 294 -16.37 8.55 2.63
N MET A 295 -16.45 9.57 1.77
CA MET A 295 -15.82 10.87 1.98
C MET A 295 -16.82 11.90 2.49
N LYS A 296 -16.34 12.77 3.38
CA LYS A 296 -17.06 13.93 3.89
C LYS A 296 -16.37 15.22 3.42
N LEU A 297 -17.11 16.14 2.82
CA LEU A 297 -16.58 17.49 2.54
C LEU A 297 -16.73 18.40 3.76
N SER A 298 -15.71 19.21 4.03
CA SER A 298 -15.67 20.16 5.15
C SER A 298 -15.53 21.62 4.69
N GLN A 299 -15.60 22.55 5.66
CA GLN A 299 -15.42 23.99 5.44
C GLN A 299 -16.44 24.58 4.45
N GLY A 300 -17.70 24.16 4.56
CA GLY A 300 -18.80 24.64 3.71
C GLY A 300 -18.71 24.22 2.24
N SER A 301 -17.77 23.33 1.88
CA SER A 301 -17.63 22.82 0.52
C SER A 301 -18.78 21.88 0.16
N THR A 302 -19.31 21.99 -1.07
CA THR A 302 -20.37 21.10 -1.56
C THR A 302 -19.87 20.08 -2.60
N TRP A 303 -20.47 18.89 -2.62
CA TRP A 303 -20.16 17.89 -3.66
C TRP A 303 -20.62 18.36 -5.03
N ARG A 304 -21.72 19.11 -5.09
CA ARG A 304 -22.22 19.70 -6.33
C ARG A 304 -21.15 20.56 -7.00
N GLU A 305 -20.53 21.46 -6.25
CA GLU A 305 -19.48 22.35 -6.79
C GLU A 305 -18.23 21.56 -7.17
N LEU A 306 -17.71 20.71 -6.27
CA LEU A 306 -16.51 19.92 -6.52
C LEU A 306 -16.65 19.05 -7.78
N LEU A 307 -17.74 18.30 -7.89
CA LEU A 307 -17.98 17.41 -9.04
C LEU A 307 -18.21 18.21 -10.34
N SER A 308 -18.86 19.38 -10.27
CA SER A 308 -19.03 20.27 -11.43
C SER A 308 -17.71 20.83 -11.92
N SER A 309 -16.82 21.24 -11.01
CA SER A 309 -15.46 21.68 -11.33
C SER A 309 -14.65 20.56 -11.96
N ILE A 310 -14.65 19.36 -11.37
CA ILE A 310 -13.96 18.19 -11.95
C ILE A 310 -14.49 17.87 -13.35
N GLY A 311 -15.82 17.85 -13.52
CA GLY A 311 -16.43 17.59 -14.83
C GLY A 311 -16.09 18.67 -15.87
N SER A 312 -15.72 19.88 -15.46
CA SER A 312 -15.42 20.99 -16.36
C SER A 312 -13.94 21.10 -16.69
N ASP A 313 -13.07 20.86 -15.70
CA ASP A 313 -11.65 21.15 -15.83
C ASP A 313 -10.86 19.99 -16.43
N PHE A 314 -11.34 18.75 -16.32
CA PHE A 314 -10.61 17.55 -16.73
C PHE A 314 -11.27 16.88 -17.96
N PRO A 315 -10.90 17.29 -19.20
CA PRO A 315 -11.55 16.82 -20.42
C PRO A 315 -11.21 15.38 -20.82
N ARG A 316 -10.14 14.79 -20.24
CA ARG A 316 -9.74 13.39 -20.51
C ARG A 316 -10.35 12.38 -19.53
N LEU A 317 -11.26 12.81 -18.66
CA LEU A 317 -11.90 11.91 -17.71
C LEU A 317 -12.70 10.85 -18.47
N THR A 318 -12.43 9.58 -18.16
CA THR A 318 -13.11 8.42 -18.76
C THR A 318 -13.83 7.56 -17.72
N SER A 319 -13.57 7.77 -16.44
CA SER A 319 -14.25 7.05 -15.38
C SER A 319 -14.45 7.89 -14.13
N PHE A 320 -15.50 7.58 -13.38
CA PHE A 320 -15.62 8.03 -12.00
C PHE A 320 -16.38 7.01 -11.14
N ASN A 321 -16.16 7.06 -9.84
CA ASN A 321 -16.86 6.24 -8.86
C ASN A 321 -17.17 7.06 -7.61
N LEU A 322 -18.45 7.20 -7.27
CA LEU A 322 -18.93 8.05 -6.19
C LEU A 322 -19.77 7.21 -5.25
N LYS A 323 -19.30 6.97 -4.02
CA LYS A 323 -19.94 6.04 -3.09
C LYS A 323 -20.07 6.65 -1.69
N PHE A 324 -21.28 6.70 -1.16
CA PHE A 324 -21.56 7.11 0.23
C PHE A 324 -20.88 8.44 0.62
N LEU A 325 -21.20 9.50 -0.10
CA LEU A 325 -20.65 10.84 0.12
C LEU A 325 -21.46 11.61 1.18
N SER A 326 -20.83 12.54 1.90
CA SER A 326 -21.51 13.42 2.87
C SER A 326 -20.92 14.83 2.94
N GLU A 327 -21.67 15.77 3.52
CA GLU A 327 -21.27 17.16 3.78
C GLU A 327 -21.32 17.47 5.29
N GLU A 328 -20.55 18.47 5.73
CA GLU A 328 -20.33 18.78 7.15
C GLU A 328 -21.59 18.99 7.97
N GLU A 329 -22.49 19.83 7.47
CA GLU A 329 -23.68 20.29 8.19
C GLU A 329 -24.97 19.64 7.70
N SER A 330 -24.94 19.02 6.52
CA SER A 330 -26.15 18.76 5.75
C SER A 330 -26.52 17.27 5.69
N GLY A 331 -25.59 16.35 5.93
CA GLY A 331 -25.89 14.91 5.94
C GLY A 331 -25.37 14.16 4.72
N ALA A 332 -26.00 13.03 4.38
CA ALA A 332 -25.53 12.15 3.31
C ALA A 332 -26.01 12.63 1.94
N ILE A 333 -25.14 12.61 0.94
CA ILE A 333 -25.49 13.00 -0.43
C ILE A 333 -26.26 11.89 -1.13
N LYS A 334 -27.29 12.31 -1.87
CA LYS A 334 -28.05 11.50 -2.81
C LYS A 334 -28.08 12.19 -4.17
N PHE A 335 -28.17 11.38 -5.23
CA PHE A 335 -28.34 11.88 -6.60
C PHE A 335 -29.82 11.81 -6.99
N GLN A 336 -30.59 12.84 -6.63
CA GLN A 336 -32.04 12.84 -6.80
C GLN A 336 -32.43 13.14 -8.25
N GLY A 337 -33.30 12.30 -8.81
CA GLY A 337 -33.77 12.45 -10.19
C GLY A 337 -32.69 12.13 -11.23
N LEU A 338 -31.55 11.55 -10.85
CA LEU A 338 -30.60 10.99 -11.78
C LEU A 338 -31.22 9.75 -12.44
N SER A 339 -31.24 9.75 -13.77
CA SER A 339 -31.67 8.61 -14.58
C SER A 339 -30.80 8.52 -15.83
N LYS A 340 -30.81 7.36 -16.49
CA LYS A 340 -30.10 7.17 -17.76
C LYS A 340 -30.62 8.10 -18.86
N ASP A 341 -31.89 8.50 -18.80
CA ASP A 341 -32.53 9.38 -19.78
C ASP A 341 -32.06 10.84 -19.69
N ARG A 342 -31.44 11.23 -18.57
CA ARG A 342 -30.84 12.57 -18.40
C ARG A 342 -29.47 12.70 -19.05
N VAL A 343 -28.93 11.59 -19.54
CA VAL A 343 -27.66 11.54 -20.25
C VAL A 343 -27.98 11.12 -21.68
N ASP A 344 -27.19 11.57 -22.65
CA ASP A 344 -27.34 11.10 -24.02
C ASP A 344 -27.35 9.57 -24.07
N LYS A 345 -28.25 8.99 -24.86
CA LYS A 345 -28.51 7.54 -24.89
C LYS A 345 -27.24 6.71 -25.08
N GLU A 346 -26.29 7.22 -25.85
CA GLU A 346 -25.00 6.58 -26.14
C GLU A 346 -24.10 6.47 -24.90
N TYR A 347 -24.24 7.39 -23.94
CA TYR A 347 -23.46 7.42 -22.70
C TYR A 347 -24.17 6.67 -21.56
N GLY A 348 -25.49 6.50 -21.61
CA GLY A 348 -26.26 5.79 -20.59
C GLY A 348 -25.84 4.31 -20.37
N LEU A 349 -25.14 3.70 -21.33
CA LEU A 349 -24.60 2.34 -21.21
C LEU A 349 -23.47 2.23 -20.19
N GLY A 350 -22.62 3.26 -20.08
CA GLY A 350 -21.49 3.28 -19.15
C GLY A 350 -21.88 3.66 -17.71
N LEU A 351 -23.12 4.10 -17.49
CA LEU A 351 -23.62 4.56 -16.20
C LEU A 351 -24.23 3.41 -15.39
N GLU A 352 -23.63 3.16 -14.24
CA GLU A 352 -24.07 2.22 -13.20
C GLU A 352 -24.53 3.02 -11.97
N MET A 353 -25.67 2.63 -11.41
CA MET A 353 -26.27 3.30 -10.25
C MET A 353 -26.82 2.25 -9.30
N PHE A 354 -26.74 2.54 -8.01
CA PHE A 354 -27.37 1.72 -6.99
C PHE A 354 -28.51 2.47 -6.33
N GLU A 355 -29.71 2.03 -6.67
CA GLU A 355 -30.99 2.61 -6.26
C GLU A 355 -31.50 1.90 -5.01
N ARG A 356 -31.97 2.67 -4.03
CA ARG A 356 -32.73 2.18 -2.87
C ARG A 356 -34.03 2.96 -2.72
N GLY A 357 -35.06 2.30 -2.19
CA GLY A 357 -36.36 2.91 -1.88
C GLY A 357 -37.38 2.79 -3.02
N PRO A 358 -38.63 3.22 -2.77
CA PRO A 358 -39.72 3.16 -3.74
C PRO A 358 -39.51 4.15 -4.90
N GLN A 359 -40.22 3.96 -6.01
CA GLN A 359 -40.07 4.75 -7.24
C GLN A 359 -40.24 6.27 -7.04
N ASP A 360 -41.11 6.67 -6.11
CA ASP A 360 -41.40 8.08 -5.81
C ASP A 360 -40.40 8.71 -4.84
N ASN A 361 -39.51 7.90 -4.23
CA ASN A 361 -38.46 8.34 -3.31
C ASN A 361 -37.16 7.55 -3.55
N ARG A 362 -36.75 7.46 -4.82
CA ARG A 362 -35.51 6.78 -5.23
C ARG A 362 -34.29 7.49 -4.67
N ARG A 363 -33.47 6.74 -3.96
CA ARG A 363 -32.23 7.21 -3.35
C ARG A 363 -31.05 6.54 -4.04
N ILE A 364 -30.25 7.33 -4.74
CA ILE A 364 -29.01 6.87 -5.36
C ILE A 364 -27.86 7.35 -4.49
N SER A 365 -27.15 6.42 -3.84
CA SER A 365 -26.00 6.70 -2.97
C SER A 365 -24.68 6.18 -3.50
N TRP A 366 -24.73 5.48 -4.63
CA TRP A 366 -23.55 5.02 -5.36
C TRP A 366 -23.81 5.18 -6.86
N VAL A 367 -22.88 5.86 -7.53
CA VAL A 367 -22.88 6.11 -8.98
C VAL A 367 -21.49 5.80 -9.49
N ARG A 368 -21.41 5.03 -10.57
CA ARG A 368 -20.17 4.75 -11.28
C ARG A 368 -20.37 4.97 -12.76
N TYR A 369 -19.34 5.44 -13.43
CA TYR A 369 -19.34 5.59 -14.86
C TYR A 369 -18.02 5.12 -15.48
N LYS A 370 -18.10 4.51 -16.66
CA LYS A 370 -16.94 4.21 -17.52
C LYS A 370 -17.31 4.46 -18.98
N GLY A 371 -16.61 5.39 -19.63
CA GLY A 371 -16.82 5.75 -21.03
C GLY A 371 -16.16 7.09 -21.40
N PRO A 372 -16.06 7.44 -22.69
CA PRO A 372 -15.34 8.62 -23.16
C PRO A 372 -15.97 9.96 -22.73
N ALA A 373 -17.26 9.98 -22.40
CA ALA A 373 -18.00 11.18 -22.01
C ALA A 373 -18.04 11.45 -20.49
N ALA A 374 -17.11 10.90 -19.69
CA ALA A 374 -17.24 10.93 -18.23
C ALA A 374 -17.31 12.35 -17.66
N SER A 375 -16.57 13.31 -18.23
CA SER A 375 -16.64 14.72 -17.85
C SER A 375 -18.06 15.29 -18.00
N SER A 376 -18.73 15.03 -19.13
CA SER A 376 -20.10 15.47 -19.39
C SER A 376 -21.11 14.78 -18.47
N VAL A 377 -20.98 13.46 -18.29
CA VAL A 377 -21.86 12.70 -17.39
C VAL A 377 -21.69 13.16 -15.94
N LEU A 378 -20.46 13.46 -15.52
CA LEU A 378 -20.17 13.94 -14.17
C LEU A 378 -20.84 15.29 -13.88
N LYS A 379 -20.94 16.20 -14.86
CA LYS A 379 -21.69 17.46 -14.70
C LYS A 379 -23.19 17.22 -14.48
N VAL A 380 -23.78 16.28 -15.21
CA VAL A 380 -25.19 15.89 -15.01
C VAL A 380 -25.37 15.30 -13.60
N VAL A 381 -24.49 14.37 -13.21
CA VAL A 381 -24.49 13.78 -11.86
C VAL A 381 -24.36 14.87 -10.78
N ALA A 382 -23.44 15.82 -10.95
CA ALA A 382 -23.25 16.94 -10.03
C ALA A 382 -24.52 17.80 -9.87
N SER A 383 -25.25 18.08 -10.96
CA SER A 383 -26.51 18.85 -10.90
C SER A 383 -27.62 18.16 -10.10
N THR A 384 -27.54 16.83 -9.95
CA THR A 384 -28.50 16.01 -9.18
C THR A 384 -28.06 15.75 -7.75
N ALA A 385 -26.84 16.16 -7.37
CA ALA A 385 -26.36 16.02 -6.01
C ALA A 385 -27.15 16.94 -5.07
N VAL A 386 -27.87 16.32 -4.16
CA VAL A 386 -28.65 16.99 -3.11
C VAL A 386 -28.33 16.36 -1.78
N THR A 387 -28.43 17.19 -0.75
CA THR A 387 -28.17 16.77 0.61
C THR A 387 -29.48 16.37 1.28
N TRP A 388 -29.44 15.27 2.03
CA TRP A 388 -30.63 14.59 2.53
C TRP A 388 -30.66 14.44 4.04
#